data_AF-A0A076HGA5-F1
#
_entry.id   AF-A0A076HGA5-F1
#
_cell.length_a   1.000
_cell.length_b   1.000
_cell.length_c   1.000
_cell.angle_alpha   90.00
_cell.angle_beta   90.00
_cell.angle_gamma   90.00
#
_symmetry.space_group_name_H-M   'P 1'
#
loop_
_entity.id
_entity.type
_entity.pdbx_description
1 polymer ?
#
loop_
_entity_poly.entity_id
_entity_poly.type
_entity_poly.pdbx_seq_one_letter_code
_entity_poly.pdbx_strand_id
1 'polypeptide(L)'
;MQRLQSTRLQANVGAAIQRLDHWTRNPWRRLSLLALAGLIGFLFGSAITSVAGVLGQMDPVAALLVVLGAEITIRRRRSSDPALRLPQQLLDLGRIGFLYGLFLEAFKLI
;
A
#
# COMPACT_ATOMS: atom_id res chain seq x y z
N MET A 1 -12.58 31.95 -5.96
CA MET A 1 -11.74 30.74 -6.15
C MET A 1 -10.64 30.75 -5.09
N GLN A 2 -10.82 29.96 -4.02
CA GLN A 2 -9.96 30.00 -2.84
C GLN A 2 -8.71 29.15 -3.10
N ARG A 3 -7.54 29.80 -3.20
CA ARG A 3 -6.26 29.10 -3.35
C ARG A 3 -6.00 28.31 -2.06
N LEU A 4 -5.96 26.98 -2.17
CA LEU A 4 -5.52 26.10 -1.08
C LEU A 4 -4.14 26.57 -0.61
N GLN A 5 -4.04 27.03 0.64
CA GLN A 5 -2.76 27.32 1.27
C GLN A 5 -1.95 26.02 1.34
N SER A 6 -0.86 25.96 0.59
CA SER A 6 0.16 24.93 0.75
C SER A 6 0.77 25.12 2.14
N THR A 7 0.31 24.31 3.09
CA THR A 7 0.93 24.26 4.42
C THR A 7 2.40 23.87 4.24
N ARG A 8 3.31 24.39 5.09
CA ARG A 8 4.75 24.05 5.05
C ARG A 8 5.00 22.53 5.00
N LEU A 9 4.08 21.77 5.61
CA LEU A 9 4.05 20.32 5.59
C LEU A 9 3.80 19.77 4.17
N GLN A 10 2.84 20.31 3.43
CA GLN A 10 2.56 19.92 2.05
C GLN A 10 3.73 20.26 1.10
N ALA A 11 4.38 21.41 1.29
CA ALA A 11 5.58 21.76 0.52
C ALA A 11 6.75 20.81 0.80
N ASN A 12 7.01 20.50 2.07
CA ASN A 12 8.07 19.56 2.45
C ASN A 12 7.78 18.12 2.01
N VAL A 13 6.53 17.66 2.13
CA VAL A 13 6.11 16.32 1.67
C VAL A 13 6.18 16.22 0.15
N GLY A 14 5.73 17.24 -0.58
CA GLY A 14 5.87 17.30 -2.03
C GLY A 14 7.34 17.26 -2.48
N ALA A 15 8.20 18.03 -1.82
CA ALA A 15 9.64 18.01 -2.09
C ALA A 15 10.28 16.66 -1.74
N ALA A 16 9.85 16.00 -0.65
CA ALA A 16 10.33 14.67 -0.29
C ALA A 16 9.94 13.63 -1.35
N ILE A 17 8.70 13.66 -1.84
CA ILE A 17 8.21 12.75 -2.89
C ILE A 17 8.99 12.99 -4.19
N GLN A 18 9.22 14.24 -4.58
CA GLN A 18 10.00 14.58 -5.78
C GLN A 18 11.46 14.13 -5.68
N ARG A 19 12.08 14.27 -4.49
CA ARG A 19 13.44 13.75 -4.25
C ARG A 19 13.47 12.23 -4.32
N LEU A 20 12.46 11.56 -3.78
CA LEU A 20 12.33 10.11 -3.86
C LEU A 20 12.20 9.65 -5.32
N ASP A 21 11.36 10.33 -6.11
CA ASP A 21 11.16 10.07 -7.55
C ASP A 21 12.45 10.26 -8.35
N HIS A 22 13.20 11.32 -8.05
CA HIS A 22 14.49 11.56 -8.67
C HIS A 22 15.52 10.47 -8.31
N TRP A 23 15.54 10.03 -7.04
CA TRP A 23 16.43 8.96 -6.56
C TRP A 23 16.08 7.59 -7.14
N THR A 24 14.80 7.35 -7.44
CA THR A 24 14.30 6.13 -8.08
C THR A 24 14.30 6.17 -9.61
N ARG A 25 14.93 7.18 -10.24
CA ARG A 25 15.26 7.12 -11.67
C ARG A 25 16.16 5.93 -12.02
N ASN A 26 16.98 5.45 -11.08
CA ASN A 26 17.71 4.21 -11.28
C ASN A 26 16.74 3.00 -11.21
N PRO A 27 16.59 2.22 -12.29
CA PRO A 27 15.62 1.12 -12.36
C PRO A 27 15.83 0.06 -11.27
N TRP A 28 17.07 -0.20 -10.87
CA TRP A 28 17.38 -1.18 -9.82
C TRP A 28 16.86 -0.74 -8.44
N ARG A 29 17.01 0.55 -8.10
CA ARG A 29 16.53 1.09 -6.82
C ARG A 29 15.01 1.12 -6.76
N ARG A 30 14.37 1.46 -7.88
CA ARG A 30 12.91 1.41 -8.00
C ARG A 30 12.38 -0.01 -7.79
N LEU A 31 13.02 -1.01 -8.39
CA LEU A 31 12.64 -2.40 -8.23
C LEU A 31 12.82 -2.88 -6.78
N SER A 32 13.94 -2.54 -6.13
CA SER A 32 14.14 -2.87 -4.72
C SER A 32 13.09 -2.21 -3.81
N LEU A 33 12.75 -0.95 -4.04
CA LEU A 33 11.75 -0.21 -3.25
C LEU A 33 10.36 -0.84 -3.42
N LEU A 34 10.01 -1.23 -4.65
CA LEU A 34 8.78 -1.92 -4.97
C LEU A 34 8.72 -3.30 -4.31
N ALA A 35 9.79 -4.09 -4.45
CA ALA A 35 9.91 -5.40 -3.80
C ALA A 35 9.79 -5.29 -2.28
N LEU A 36 10.44 -4.30 -1.66
CA LEU A 36 10.33 -4.05 -0.23
C LEU A 36 8.90 -3.73 0.18
N ALA A 37 8.20 -2.87 -0.57
CA ALA A 37 6.80 -2.56 -0.29
C ALA A 37 5.91 -3.81 -0.40
N GLY A 38 6.12 -4.64 -1.43
CA GLY A 38 5.44 -5.92 -1.58
C GLY A 38 5.69 -6.87 -0.42
N LEU A 39 6.95 -7.03 -0.02
CA LEU A 39 7.37 -7.89 1.10
C LEU A 39 6.82 -7.42 2.44
N ILE A 40 6.84 -6.10 2.69
CA ILE A 40 6.25 -5.50 3.89
C ILE A 40 4.75 -5.77 3.91
N GLY A 41 4.08 -5.55 2.78
CA GLY A 41 2.66 -5.88 2.63
C GLY A 41 2.39 -7.34 2.96
N PHE A 42 3.14 -8.26 2.34
CA PHE A 42 3.04 -9.70 2.60
C PHE A 42 3.21 -10.05 4.07
N LEU A 43 4.25 -9.50 4.72
CA LEU A 43 4.49 -9.72 6.14
C LEU A 43 3.30 -9.30 7.00
N PHE A 44 2.73 -8.10 6.75
CA PHE A 44 1.55 -7.63 7.48
C PHE A 44 0.33 -8.51 7.23
N GLY A 45 0.10 -8.94 5.99
CA GLY A 45 -1.03 -9.81 5.63
C GLY A 45 -0.94 -11.15 6.36
N SER A 46 0.23 -11.77 6.34
CA SER A 46 0.47 -13.04 7.03
C SER A 46 0.36 -12.89 8.55
N ALA A 47 0.93 -11.83 9.13
CA ALA A 47 0.88 -11.60 10.58
C ALA A 47 -0.56 -11.39 11.08
N ILE A 48 -1.35 -10.55 10.40
CA ILE A 48 -2.74 -10.29 10.77
C ILE A 48 -3.58 -11.58 10.66
N THR A 49 -3.38 -12.34 9.59
CA THR A 49 -4.15 -13.58 9.37
C THR A 49 -3.80 -14.65 10.38
N SER A 50 -2.52 -14.82 10.70
CA SER A 50 -2.08 -15.75 11.73
C SER A 50 -2.71 -15.42 13.09
N VAL A 51 -2.71 -14.15 13.49
CA VAL A 51 -3.36 -13.69 14.72
C VAL A 51 -4.88 -13.91 14.66
N ALA A 52 -5.51 -13.59 13.54
CA ALA A 52 -6.96 -13.76 13.34
C ALA A 52 -7.41 -15.23 13.36
N GLY A 53 -6.62 -16.12 12.78
CA GLY A 53 -6.84 -17.56 12.76
C GLY A 53 -6.80 -18.16 14.16
N VAL A 54 -5.79 -17.79 14.95
CA VAL A 54 -5.69 -18.21 16.37
C VAL A 54 -6.88 -17.70 17.19
N LEU A 55 -7.38 -16.50 16.89
CA LEU A 55 -8.52 -15.90 17.60
C LEU A 55 -9.89 -16.40 17.11
N GLY A 56 -9.96 -17.22 16.05
CA GLY A 56 -11.20 -17.70 15.46
C GLY A 56 -12.06 -16.61 14.79
N GLN A 57 -11.47 -15.45 14.44
CA GLN A 57 -12.18 -14.28 13.90
C GLN A 57 -11.94 -14.11 12.39
N MET A 58 -12.01 -15.21 11.63
CA MET A 58 -11.75 -15.16 10.19
C MET A 58 -12.79 -14.29 9.44
N ASP A 59 -14.05 -14.28 9.87
CA ASP A 59 -15.14 -13.54 9.21
C ASP A 59 -14.97 -11.99 9.25
N PRO A 60 -14.77 -11.33 10.42
CA PRO A 60 -14.55 -9.88 10.48
C PRO A 60 -13.28 -9.43 9.76
N VAL A 61 -12.23 -10.23 9.84
CA VAL A 61 -10.94 -9.90 9.25
C VAL A 61 -11.04 -9.98 7.73
N ALA A 62 -11.62 -11.04 7.18
CA ALA A 62 -11.89 -11.16 5.74
C ALA A 62 -12.71 -9.97 5.21
N ALA A 63 -13.79 -9.56 5.91
CA ALA A 63 -14.61 -8.42 5.52
C ALA A 63 -13.82 -7.10 5.52
N LEU A 64 -13.03 -6.83 6.58
CA LEU A 64 -12.21 -5.63 6.69
C LEU A 64 -11.17 -5.51 5.57
N LEU A 65 -10.67 -6.65 5.08
CA LEU A 65 -9.66 -6.70 4.03
C LEU A 65 -10.24 -6.48 2.65
N VAL A 66 -11.41 -7.06 2.37
CA VAL A 66 -12.17 -6.79 1.15
C VAL A 66 -12.50 -5.30 1.08
N VAL A 67 -12.94 -4.72 2.19
CA VAL A 67 -13.22 -3.28 2.30
C VAL A 67 -11.96 -2.45 2.10
N LEU A 68 -10.83 -2.78 2.74
CA LEU A 68 -9.54 -2.10 2.50
C LEU A 68 -9.12 -2.16 1.04
N GLY A 69 -9.24 -3.33 0.40
CA GLY A 69 -8.96 -3.50 -1.02
C GLY A 69 -9.86 -2.62 -1.89
N ALA A 70 -11.17 -2.58 -1.59
CA ALA A 70 -12.12 -1.74 -2.29
C ALA A 70 -11.82 -0.24 -2.10
N GLU A 71 -11.59 0.20 -0.86
CA GLU A 71 -11.32 1.58 -0.49
C GLU A 71 -10.04 2.10 -1.17
N ILE A 72 -8.97 1.30 -1.21
CA ILE A 72 -7.73 1.64 -1.91
C ILE A 72 -7.96 1.78 -3.42
N THR A 73 -8.79 0.90 -4.02
CA THR A 73 -9.11 0.94 -5.45
C THR A 73 -9.90 2.21 -5.80
N ILE A 74 -10.91 2.54 -4.99
CA ILE A 74 -11.78 3.70 -5.19
C ILE A 74 -11.02 5.01 -4.95
N ARG A 75 -10.24 5.10 -3.87
CA ARG A 75 -9.48 6.29 -3.49
C ARG A 75 -8.39 6.63 -4.51
N ARG A 76 -7.88 5.63 -5.23
CA ARG A 76 -6.93 5.81 -6.35
C ARG A 76 -7.56 6.29 -7.64
N ARG A 77 -8.74 5.80 -8.01
CA ARG A 77 -9.41 6.18 -9.26
C ARG A 77 -9.69 7.69 -9.34
N ARG A 78 -9.67 8.37 -8.19
CA ARG A 78 -9.85 9.82 -8.05
C ARG A 78 -8.56 10.64 -8.16
N SER A 79 -7.37 10.03 -8.16
CA SER A 79 -6.08 10.75 -8.19
C SER A 79 -5.29 10.43 -9.47
N SER A 80 -5.75 10.97 -10.59
CA SER A 80 -5.07 10.91 -11.90
C SER A 80 -3.98 11.97 -12.04
N ASP A 81 -3.13 12.15 -11.02
CA ASP A 81 -2.03 13.11 -11.04
C ASP A 81 -0.70 12.41 -11.40
N PRO A 82 -0.03 12.78 -12.51
CA PRO A 82 1.24 12.16 -12.92
C PRO A 82 2.37 12.27 -11.89
N ALA A 83 2.31 13.21 -10.94
CA ALA A 83 3.31 13.35 -9.87
C ALA A 83 3.25 12.23 -8.81
N LEU A 84 2.18 11.42 -8.78
CA LEU A 84 1.96 10.39 -7.75
C LEU A 84 2.27 8.96 -8.23
N ARG A 85 2.88 8.79 -9.41
CA ARG A 85 3.09 7.46 -10.03
C ARG A 85 3.91 6.50 -9.18
N LEU A 86 4.96 6.99 -8.52
CA LEU A 86 5.86 6.15 -7.73
C LEU A 86 5.28 5.70 -6.38
N PRO A 87 4.70 6.59 -5.55
CA PRO A 87 3.99 6.15 -4.34
C PRO A 87 2.77 5.29 -4.67
N GLN A 88 2.10 5.51 -5.81
CA GLN A 88 1.08 4.61 -6.32
C GLN A 88 1.65 3.23 -6.61
N GLN A 89 2.75 3.08 -7.34
CA GLN A 89 3.27 1.73 -7.59
C GLN A 89 3.69 1.00 -6.30
N LEU A 90 4.26 1.72 -5.32
CA LEU A 90 4.59 1.16 -4.01
C LEU A 90 3.36 0.63 -3.28
N LEU A 91 2.29 1.43 -3.18
CA LEU A 91 1.06 0.99 -2.51
C LEU A 91 0.37 -0.16 -3.27
N ASP A 92 0.49 -0.22 -4.60
CA ASP A 92 -0.13 -1.32 -5.37
C ASP A 92 0.60 -2.62 -5.10
N LEU A 93 1.93 -2.61 -5.16
CA LEU A 93 2.69 -3.82 -4.89
C LEU A 93 2.57 -4.23 -3.42
N GLY A 94 2.58 -3.27 -2.50
CA GLY A 94 2.30 -3.52 -1.09
C GLY A 94 0.91 -4.11 -0.86
N ARG A 95 -0.12 -3.60 -1.55
CA ARG A 95 -1.46 -4.19 -1.51
C ARG A 95 -1.48 -5.62 -2.04
N ILE A 96 -0.85 -5.87 -3.18
CA ILE A 96 -0.79 -7.22 -3.77
C ILE A 96 -0.10 -8.18 -2.80
N GLY A 97 1.07 -7.79 -2.26
CA GLY A 97 1.79 -8.58 -1.26
C GLY A 97 0.93 -8.86 -0.03
N PHE A 98 0.24 -7.84 0.48
CA PHE A 98 -0.66 -7.95 1.62
C PHE A 98 -1.81 -8.93 1.38
N LEU A 99 -2.52 -8.82 0.27
CA LEU A 99 -3.57 -9.77 -0.10
C LEU A 99 -3.01 -11.18 -0.24
N TYR A 100 -1.84 -11.35 -0.85
CA TYR A 100 -1.22 -12.66 -1.03
C TYR A 100 -0.84 -13.31 0.29
N GLY A 101 -0.16 -12.59 1.19
CA GLY A 101 0.22 -13.12 2.50
C GLY A 101 -1.00 -13.51 3.33
N LEU A 102 -2.06 -12.72 3.18
CA LEU A 102 -3.33 -13.02 3.80
C LEU A 102 -3.98 -14.31 3.30
N PHE A 103 -4.22 -14.41 1.99
CA PHE A 103 -4.86 -15.58 1.41
C PHE A 103 -4.04 -16.84 1.67
N LEU A 104 -2.71 -16.73 1.59
CA LEU A 104 -1.82 -17.86 1.82
C LEU A 104 -1.94 -18.41 3.25
N GLU A 105 -2.00 -17.56 4.27
CA GLU A 105 -2.24 -18.00 5.65
C GLU A 105 -3.69 -18.47 5.86
N ALA A 106 -4.67 -17.83 5.23
CA ALA A 106 -6.08 -18.25 5.33
C ALA A 106 -6.30 -19.66 4.74
N PHE A 107 -5.63 -19.99 3.62
CA PHE A 107 -5.67 -21.32 3.03
C PHE A 107 -5.00 -22.40 3.89
N LYS A 108 -4.03 -22.03 4.75
CA LYS A 108 -3.42 -22.99 5.69
C LYS A 108 -4.34 -23.34 6.88
N LEU A 109 -5.31 -22.47 7.17
CA LEU A 109 -6.22 -22.60 8.30
C LEU A 109 -7.51 -23.37 7.93
N ILE A 110 -7.75 -23.61 6.64
CA ILE A 110 -8.75 -24.54 6.11
C ILE A 110 -8.17 -25.95 6.11
#